data_AF-A0A918KYZ1-F1
#
_entry.id   AF-A0A918KYZ1-F1
#
_cell.length_a   1.000
_cell.length_b   1.000
_cell.length_c   1.000
_cell.angle_alpha   90.00
_cell.angle_beta   90.00
_cell.angle_gamma   90.00
#
_symmetry.space_group_name_H-M   'P 1'
#
loop_
_entity.id
_entity.type
_entity.pdbx_description
1 polymer ?
#
loop_
_entity_poly.entity_id
_entity_poly.type
_entity_poly.pdbx_seq_one_letter_code
_entity_poly.pdbx_strand_id
1 'polypeptide(L)' 'MPGHSPELNPAELLNADIKRHVYGSRAPSADDFVHEARHFLRRRQRQIHIVRSYFHARHVGYTIA' A
#
# COMPACT_ATOMS: atom_id res chain seq x y z
N MET A 1 -15.68 -17.80 2.20
CA MET A 1 -14.73 -17.42 1.12
C MET A 1 -13.55 -18.38 1.18
N PRO A 2 -12.99 -18.83 0.05
CA PRO A 2 -11.82 -19.69 0.10
C PRO A 2 -10.64 -18.91 0.70
N GLY A 3 -9.89 -19.58 1.56
CA GLY A 3 -8.76 -19.02 2.29
C GLY A 3 -7.57 -18.78 1.37
N HIS A 4 -6.94 -17.62 1.54
CA HIS A 4 -5.71 -17.18 0.88
C HIS A 4 -5.81 -17.11 -0.65
N SER A 5 -6.17 -15.93 -1.15
CA SER A 5 -5.73 -15.49 -2.48
C SER A 5 -4.29 -14.95 -2.33
N PRO A 6 -3.25 -15.68 -2.77
CA PRO A 6 -1.86 -15.19 -2.75
C PRO A 6 -1.61 -14.07 -3.78
N GLU A 7 -2.66 -13.61 -4.44
CA GLU A 7 -2.62 -12.49 -5.36
C GLU A 7 -2.62 -11.19 -4.55
N LEU A 8 -1.58 -10.37 -4.75
CA LEU A 8 -1.53 -9.02 -4.16
C LEU A 8 -2.72 -8.23 -4.68
N ASN A 9 -3.77 -8.14 -3.87
CA ASN A 9 -4.91 -7.30 -4.18
C ASN A 9 -4.45 -5.82 -4.13
N PRO A 10 -5.20 -4.89 -4.76
CA PRO A 10 -4.83 -3.48 -4.78
C PRO A 10 -4.58 -2.86 -3.39
N ALA A 11 -5.23 -3.39 -2.35
CA ALA A 11 -5.04 -2.94 -0.98
C ALA A 11 -3.69 -3.41 -0.38
N GLU A 12 -3.20 -4.59 -0.72
CA GLU A 12 -1.88 -5.06 -0.30
C GLU A 12 -0.76 -4.23 -0.94
N LEU A 13 -0.90 -3.84 -2.22
CA LEU A 13 0.03 -2.92 -2.88
C LEU A 13 0.03 -1.54 -2.23
N LEU A 14 -1.15 -1.00 -1.93
CA LEU A 14 -1.29 0.25 -1.19
C LEU A 14 -0.67 0.15 0.21
N ASN A 15 -0.89 -0.98 0.92
CA ASN A 15 -0.32 -1.23 2.24
C ASN A 15 1.21 -1.26 2.21
N ALA A 16 1.81 -1.89 1.19
CA ALA A 16 3.27 -1.90 1.02
C ALA A 16 3.83 -0.48 0.83
N ASP A 17 3.13 0.34 0.04
CA ASP A 17 3.48 1.73 -0.23
C ASP A 17 3.37 2.61 1.03
N ILE A 18 2.29 2.46 1.80
CA ILE A 18 2.12 3.13 3.10
C ILE A 18 3.24 2.73 4.05
N LYS A 19 3.50 1.43 4.21
CA LYS A 19 4.58 0.92 5.08
C LYS A 19 5.92 1.52 4.69
N ARG A 20 6.27 1.52 3.39
CA ARG A 20 7.51 2.12 2.89
C ARG A 20 7.61 3.61 3.20
N HIS A 21 6.51 4.36 3.03
CA HIS A 21 6.49 5.79 3.33
C HIS A 21 6.70 6.07 4.82
N VAL A 22 5.97 5.38 5.69
CA VAL A 22 6.00 5.63 7.13
C VAL A 22 7.31 5.13 7.77
N TYR A 23 7.87 4.01 7.31
CA TYR A 23 9.22 3.62 7.75
C TYR A 23 10.30 4.63 7.32
N GLY A 24 10.08 5.32 6.20
CA GLY A 24 10.96 6.39 5.72
C GLY A 24 10.84 7.70 6.50
N SER A 25 9.68 7.99 7.11
CA SER A 25 9.43 9.26 7.83
C SER A 25 10.04 9.30 9.23
N ARG A 26 10.52 8.17 9.77
CA ARG A 26 11.09 8.06 11.13
C ARG A 26 10.16 8.61 12.23
N ALA A 27 8.85 8.40 12.07
CA ALA A 27 7.85 8.79 13.05
C ALA A 27 8.16 8.19 14.44
N PRO A 28 8.31 9.01 15.50
CA PRO A 28 8.73 8.53 16.82
C PRO A 28 7.59 7.96 17.67
N SER A 29 6.33 8.22 17.31
CA SER A 29 5.16 7.77 18.05
C SER A 29 4.10 7.14 17.14
N ALA A 30 3.17 6.39 17.73
CA ALA A 30 2.05 5.82 17.00
C ALA A 30 1.15 6.90 16.35
N ASP A 31 0.98 8.05 17.01
CA ASP A 31 0.21 9.17 16.47
C ASP A 31 0.89 9.79 15.25
N ASP A 32 2.22 9.90 15.27
CA ASP A 32 3.00 10.35 14.11
C ASP A 32 2.91 9.35 12.96
N PHE A 33 2.92 8.04 13.26
CA PHE A 33 2.69 6.99 12.26
C PHE A 33 1.33 7.16 11.57
N VAL A 34 0.27 7.40 12.35
CA VAL A 34 -1.08 7.63 11.82
C VAL A 34 -1.14 8.93 11.03
N HIS A 35 -0.47 9.99 11.48
CA HIS A 35 -0.37 11.25 10.77
C HIS A 35 0.26 11.08 9.38
N GLU A 36 1.42 10.43 9.32
CA GLU A 36 2.16 10.20 8.07
C GLU A 36 1.39 9.29 7.12
N ALA A 37 0.73 8.24 7.63
CA ALA A 37 -0.14 7.39 6.82
C ALA A 37 -1.32 8.18 6.21
N ARG A 38 -1.98 9.03 7.00
CA ARG A 38 -3.07 9.90 6.51
C ARG A 38 -2.57 10.90 5.49
N HIS A 39 -1.43 11.54 5.75
CA HIS A 39 -0.80 12.48 4.82
C HIS A 39 -0.49 11.82 3.48
N PHE A 40 0.12 10.64 3.50
CA PHE A 40 0.39 9.83 2.31
C PHE A 40 -0.89 9.53 1.53
N LEU A 41 -1.92 9.02 2.19
CA LEU A 41 -3.19 8.68 1.55
C LEU A 41 -3.86 9.90 0.91
N ARG A 42 -3.89 11.04 1.61
CA ARG A 42 -4.45 12.29 1.07
C ARG A 42 -3.70 12.76 -0.17
N ARG A 43 -2.38 12.57 -0.23
CA ARG A 43 -1.57 12.87 -1.42
C ARG A 43 -1.88 11.88 -2.55
N ARG A 44 -1.95 10.58 -2.26
CA ARG A 44 -2.24 9.54 -3.27
C ARG A 44 -3.61 9.69 -3.90
N GLN A 45 -4.62 10.10 -3.14
CA GLN A 45 -5.97 10.38 -3.66
C GLN A 45 -5.98 11.42 -4.79
N ARG A 46 -5.03 12.37 -4.79
CA ARG A 46 -4.89 13.38 -5.85
C ARG A 46 -4.06 12.90 -7.05
N GLN A 47 -3.47 11.71 -6.97
CA GLN A 47 -2.61 11.12 -7.99
C GLN A 47 -3.34 9.95 -8.67
N ILE A 48 -4.37 10.27 -9.45
CA ILE A 48 -5.28 9.29 -10.07
C ILE A 48 -4.56 8.21 -10.88
N HIS A 49 -3.44 8.54 -11.54
CA HIS A 49 -2.64 7.56 -12.29
C HIS A 49 -1.99 6.50 -11.38
N ILE A 50 -1.58 6.87 -10.16
CA ILE A 50 -1.02 5.95 -9.17
C ILE A 50 -2.13 5.10 -8.57
N VAL A 51 -3.26 5.72 -8.21
CA VAL A 51 -4.42 4.98 -7.70
C VAL A 51 -4.87 3.91 -8.69
N ARG A 52 -4.97 4.27 -9.98
CA ARG A 52 -5.26 3.33 -11.07
C ARG A 52 -4.22 2.21 -11.18
N SER A 53 -2.94 2.53 -11.00
CA SER A 53 -1.87 1.53 -11.07
C SER A 53 -2.03 0.40 -10.04
N TYR A 54 -2.59 0.66 -8.85
CA TYR A 54 -2.86 -0.39 -7.86
C TYR A 54 -3.88 -1.43 -8.37
N PHE A 55 -4.80 -1.04 -9.25
CA PHE A 55 -5.81 -1.93 -9.86
C PHE A 55 -5.34 -2.58 -11.17
N HIS A 56 -4.30 -2.05 -11.80
CA HIS A 56 -3.76 -2.55 -13.07
C HIS A 56 -2.40 -3.23 -12.91
N ALA A 57 -1.83 -3.25 -11.71
CA ALA A 57 -0.56 -3.91 -11.44
C ALA A 57 -0.68 -5.39 -11.78
N ARG A 58 0.24 -5.86 -12.64
CA ARG A 58 0.28 -7.27 -13.03
C ARG A 58 0.60 -8.10 -11.80
N HIS A 59 -0.35 -8.93 -11.37
CA HIS A 59 -0.15 -9.83 -10.25
C HIS A 59 1.02 -10.76 -10.58
N VAL A 60 2.16 -10.56 -9.90
CA VAL A 60 3.27 -11.51 -9.98
C VAL A 60 2.83 -12.69 -9.14
N GLY A 61 2.38 -13.75 -9.80
CA GLY A 61 2.02 -15.00 -9.15
C GLY A 61 3.19 -15.44 -8.29
N TYR A 62 2.95 -15.62 -6.99
CA TYR A 62 3.85 -16.37 -6.14
C TYR A 62 3.75 -17.83 -6.57
N THR A 63 4.46 -18.19 -7.65
CA THR A 63 4.73 -19.59 -7.94
C THR A 63 5.65 -20.07 -6.83
N ILE A 64 5.07 -20.77 -5.88
CA ILE A 64 5.82 -21.62 -4.96
C ILE A 64 6.50 -22.66 -5.86
N ALA A 65 7.82 -22.56 -5.99
CA ALA A 65 8.66 -23.58 -6.59
C ALA A 65 9.22 -24.48 -5.48
#